data_AF-A0A847HCT7-F1
#
_entry.id   AF-A0A847HCT7-F1
#
_cell.length_a   1.000
_cell.length_b   1.000
_cell.length_c   1.000
_cell.angle_alpha   90.00
_cell.angle_beta   90.00
_cell.angle_gamma   90.00
#
_symmetry.space_group_name_H-M   'P 1'
#
loop_
_entity.id
_entity.type
_entity.pdbx_description
1 polymer ?
#
loop_
_entity_poly.entity_id
_entity_poly.type
_entity_poly.pdbx_seq_one_letter_code
_entity_poly.pdbx_strand_id
1 'polypeptide(L)'
;FGGRRADTVPLVTQSFDWEHGTMIGATLSSGQTAASAEAKVGSLRHDPMAMLPFMGYNAGDYLQHWIDMGNKGGDRMPDIFLVNWFRRGEDGRFLWPGFGDNSRVLKWIIDRIEGRVGAETTVVGHTARAEDLDLTGLDTPIEDVQEALSAPAADWSRDVASNEEYLAFLGPRVPSEVHEQLAGLKERIEAATA
;
A
#
# COMPACT_ATOMS: atom_id res chain seq x y z
N PHE A 1 0.42 6.53 1.62
CA PHE A 1 -0.06 6.17 0.27
C PHE A 1 -1.38 5.44 0.34
N GLY A 2 -2.18 5.46 -0.74
CA GLY A 2 -3.43 4.70 -0.81
C GLY A 2 -4.07 4.77 -2.18
N GLY A 3 -4.82 3.72 -2.53
CA GLY A 3 -5.49 3.56 -3.83
C GLY A 3 -6.80 2.80 -3.68
N ARG A 4 -7.65 2.79 -4.72
CA ARG A 4 -8.91 2.03 -4.69
C ARG A 4 -8.65 0.58 -5.08
N ARG A 5 -8.55 -0.33 -4.11
CA ARG A 5 -8.28 -1.74 -4.36
C ARG A 5 -9.41 -2.59 -3.79
N ALA A 6 -10.08 -3.38 -4.65
CA ALA A 6 -11.16 -4.24 -4.20
C ALA A 6 -10.65 -5.45 -3.39
N ASP A 7 -9.42 -5.87 -3.63
CA ASP A 7 -8.72 -7.02 -3.05
C ASP A 7 -7.23 -6.68 -2.77
N THR A 8 -6.46 -7.69 -2.34
CA THR A 8 -4.98 -7.67 -2.17
C THR A 8 -4.44 -6.76 -1.07
N VAL A 9 -4.75 -5.46 -1.11
CA VAL A 9 -4.15 -4.44 -0.23
C VAL A 9 -4.94 -4.34 1.08
N PRO A 10 -4.27 -4.43 2.26
CA PRO A 10 -4.93 -4.36 3.55
C PRO A 10 -5.45 -2.95 3.86
N LEU A 11 -6.38 -2.84 4.81
CA LEU A 11 -6.98 -1.59 5.26
C LEU A 11 -5.91 -0.56 5.66
N VAL A 12 -4.91 -0.99 6.43
CA VAL A 12 -3.72 -0.19 6.76
C VAL A 12 -2.51 -1.08 7.05
N THR A 13 -1.36 -0.71 6.52
CA THR A 13 -0.06 -1.32 6.85
C THR A 13 1.04 -0.27 6.86
N GLN A 14 1.97 -0.38 7.80
CA GLN A 14 3.21 0.42 7.84
C GLN A 14 4.27 -0.27 6.96
N SER A 15 5.08 0.52 6.24
CA SER A 15 6.28 0.01 5.56
C SER A 15 7.38 -0.34 6.58
N PHE A 16 8.31 -1.23 6.21
CA PHE A 16 9.48 -1.54 7.05
C PHE A 16 10.42 -0.35 7.25
N ASP A 17 10.62 0.43 6.19
CA ASP A 17 11.50 1.58 6.18
C ASP A 17 11.11 2.55 5.05
N TRP A 18 11.93 3.57 4.84
CA TRP A 18 11.74 4.60 3.84
C TRP A 18 11.89 4.10 2.40
N GLU A 19 12.86 3.23 2.13
CA GLU A 19 13.09 2.68 0.79
C GLU A 19 11.94 1.76 0.38
N HIS A 20 11.51 0.90 1.30
CA HIS A 20 10.34 0.06 1.14
C HIS A 20 9.07 0.90 0.92
N GLY A 21 8.90 1.97 1.69
CA GLY A 21 7.80 2.92 1.51
C GLY A 21 7.86 3.66 0.16
N THR A 22 9.06 3.92 -0.35
CA THR A 22 9.27 4.50 -1.69
C THR A 22 8.85 3.52 -2.77
N MET A 23 9.21 2.23 -2.66
CA MET A 23 8.73 1.18 -3.57
C MET A 23 7.20 1.07 -3.55
N ILE A 24 6.57 1.04 -2.37
CA ILE A 24 5.11 1.06 -2.22
C ILE A 24 4.48 2.25 -2.95
N GLY A 25 5.09 3.43 -2.84
CA GLY A 25 4.64 4.62 -3.57
C GLY A 25 4.81 4.46 -5.08
N ALA A 26 5.92 3.89 -5.53
CA ALA A 26 6.25 3.71 -6.95
C ALA A 26 5.32 2.71 -7.65
N THR A 27 4.89 1.67 -6.95
CA THR A 27 3.97 0.64 -7.46
C THR A 27 2.52 0.91 -7.05
N LEU A 28 2.20 2.12 -6.59
CA LEU A 28 0.86 2.46 -6.16
C LEU A 28 -0.10 2.31 -7.34
N SER A 29 -1.14 1.48 -7.16
CA SER A 29 -2.16 1.25 -8.16
C SER A 29 -3.56 1.42 -7.60
N SER A 30 -4.47 1.81 -8.47
CA SER A 30 -5.89 2.01 -8.14
C SER A 30 -6.75 1.44 -9.26
N GLY A 31 -7.87 0.84 -8.89
CA GLY A 31 -8.97 0.57 -9.80
C GLY A 31 -9.56 1.86 -10.38
N GLN A 32 -10.41 1.68 -11.40
CA GLN A 32 -10.95 2.77 -12.21
C GLN A 32 -11.64 3.86 -11.39
N THR A 33 -11.33 5.12 -11.71
CA THR A 33 -11.98 6.32 -11.17
C THR A 33 -12.61 7.12 -12.31
N ALA A 34 -13.48 8.08 -11.99
CA ALA A 34 -14.03 9.02 -12.98
C ALA A 34 -12.94 9.82 -13.71
N ALA A 35 -11.80 10.08 -13.06
CA ALA A 35 -10.62 10.72 -13.66
C ALA A 35 -9.80 9.78 -14.58
N SER A 36 -10.19 8.51 -14.67
CA SER A 36 -9.56 7.46 -15.47
C SER A 36 -10.59 6.75 -16.37
N ALA A 37 -11.53 7.51 -16.92
CA ALA A 37 -12.64 6.96 -17.71
C ALA A 37 -12.19 6.18 -18.97
N GLU A 38 -10.98 6.48 -19.49
CA GLU A 38 -10.38 5.78 -20.64
C GLU A 38 -9.81 4.39 -20.29
N ALA A 39 -9.58 4.09 -19.00
CA ALA A 39 -9.11 2.78 -18.58
C ALA A 39 -10.22 1.72 -18.72
N LYS A 40 -9.85 0.48 -19.01
CA LYS A 40 -10.82 -0.61 -19.11
C LYS A 40 -11.49 -0.83 -17.74
N VAL A 41 -12.81 -1.00 -17.73
CA VAL A 41 -13.54 -1.33 -16.50
C VAL A 41 -12.95 -2.59 -15.87
N GLY A 42 -12.52 -2.48 -14.62
CA GLY A 42 -11.90 -3.57 -13.85
C GLY A 42 -10.38 -3.71 -13.99
N SER A 43 -9.68 -2.89 -14.78
CA SER A 43 -8.20 -2.90 -14.80
C SER A 43 -7.62 -2.03 -13.69
N LEU A 44 -6.55 -2.49 -13.05
CA LEU A 44 -5.70 -1.66 -12.20
C LEU A 44 -4.92 -0.67 -13.07
N ARG A 45 -4.86 0.58 -12.62
CA ARG A 45 -4.03 1.63 -13.20
C ARG A 45 -2.96 2.00 -12.17
N HIS A 46 -1.70 1.98 -12.59
CA HIS A 46 -0.61 2.53 -11.80
C HIS A 46 -0.67 4.07 -11.77
N ASP A 47 -0.44 4.63 -10.59
CA ASP A 47 -0.36 6.06 -10.32
C ASP A 47 0.72 6.32 -9.25
N PRO A 48 2.01 6.22 -9.62
CA PRO A 48 3.14 6.32 -8.70
C PRO A 48 3.06 7.60 -7.87
N MET A 49 3.07 7.46 -6.56
CA MET A 49 2.95 8.54 -5.57
C MET A 49 1.68 9.42 -5.73
N ALA A 50 0.67 8.95 -6.48
CA ALA A 50 -0.47 9.76 -6.95
C ALA A 50 -0.03 10.98 -7.79
N MET A 51 1.09 10.86 -8.50
CA MET A 51 1.77 11.95 -9.21
C MET A 51 1.84 11.74 -10.72
N LEU A 52 1.31 10.64 -11.28
CA LEU A 52 1.46 10.31 -12.70
C LEU A 52 1.12 11.48 -13.66
N PRO A 53 0.02 12.24 -13.49
CA PRO A 53 -0.29 13.37 -14.37
C PRO A 53 0.43 14.68 -14.00
N PHE A 54 1.25 14.69 -12.96
CA PHE A 54 1.83 15.89 -12.35
C PHE A 54 3.36 15.89 -12.30
N MET A 55 4.03 14.78 -12.66
CA MET A 55 5.49 14.72 -12.69
C MET A 55 6.06 15.70 -13.72
N GLY A 56 6.82 16.69 -13.23
CA GLY A 56 7.42 17.74 -14.06
C GLY A 56 8.78 17.39 -14.69
N TYR A 57 9.30 16.20 -14.41
CA TYR A 57 10.56 15.66 -14.93
C TYR A 57 10.49 14.12 -14.97
N ASN A 58 11.60 13.46 -15.31
CA ASN A 58 11.60 12.00 -15.46
C ASN A 58 11.19 11.28 -14.16
N ALA A 59 10.32 10.28 -14.27
CA ALA A 59 9.78 9.55 -13.13
C ALA A 59 10.84 8.77 -12.34
N GLY A 60 11.85 8.19 -13.00
CA GLY A 60 12.94 7.49 -12.32
C GLY A 60 13.78 8.45 -11.47
N ASP A 61 14.11 9.63 -12.01
CA ASP A 61 14.79 10.69 -11.24
C ASP A 61 13.91 11.18 -10.06
N TYR A 62 12.59 11.20 -10.23
CA TYR A 62 11.66 11.54 -9.15
C TYR A 62 11.72 10.50 -8.02
N LEU A 63 11.78 9.22 -8.35
CA LEU A 63 11.97 8.15 -7.36
C LEU A 63 13.36 8.23 -6.71
N GLN A 64 14.42 8.52 -7.47
CA GLN A 64 15.75 8.75 -6.91
C GLN A 64 15.73 9.91 -5.90
N HIS A 65 15.00 10.98 -6.18
CA HIS A 65 14.86 12.08 -5.24
C HIS A 65 14.23 11.65 -3.90
N TRP A 66 13.26 10.73 -3.92
CA TRP A 66 12.71 10.14 -2.69
C TRP A 66 13.77 9.35 -1.92
N ILE A 67 14.58 8.53 -2.61
CA ILE A 67 15.69 7.79 -1.99
C ILE A 67 16.72 8.74 -1.37
N ASP A 68 17.15 9.77 -2.10
CA ASP A 68 18.10 10.78 -1.64
C ASP A 68 17.59 11.51 -0.38
N MET A 69 16.30 11.81 -0.32
CA MET A 69 15.67 12.41 0.85
C MET A 69 15.68 11.48 2.06
N GLY A 70 15.45 10.18 1.85
CA GLY A 70 15.61 9.15 2.87
C GLY A 70 17.01 9.13 3.47
N ASN A 71 18.02 9.06 2.59
CA ASN A 71 19.43 9.07 2.97
C ASN A 71 19.83 10.33 3.74
N LYS A 72 19.29 11.49 3.36
CA LYS A 72 19.58 12.76 4.02
C LYS A 72 18.88 12.90 5.39
N GLY A 73 17.65 12.42 5.50
CA GLY A 73 16.84 12.57 6.71
C GLY A 73 17.13 11.52 7.78
N GLY A 74 17.49 10.30 7.34
CA GLY A 74 17.81 9.16 8.20
C GLY A 74 16.64 8.80 9.12
N ASP A 75 16.94 8.70 10.41
CA ASP A 75 16.04 8.42 11.52
C ASP A 75 14.96 9.49 11.76
N ARG A 76 15.04 10.65 11.10
CA ARG A 76 14.02 11.69 11.17
C ARG A 76 12.96 11.60 10.08
N MET A 77 13.09 10.63 9.18
CA MET A 77 12.10 10.43 8.14
C MET A 77 10.78 9.95 8.75
N PRO A 78 9.63 10.44 8.27
CA PRO A 78 8.35 9.98 8.78
C PRO A 78 8.08 8.54 8.31
N ASP A 79 7.41 7.78 9.17
CA ASP A 79 6.91 6.46 8.81
C ASP A 79 5.95 6.54 7.61
N ILE A 80 6.07 5.58 6.70
CA ILE A 80 5.21 5.48 5.52
C ILE A 80 4.16 4.39 5.76
N PHE A 81 2.91 4.70 5.41
CA PHE A 81 1.78 3.77 5.51
C PHE A 81 1.10 3.61 4.15
N LEU A 82 0.59 2.41 3.88
CA LEU A 82 -0.31 2.10 2.78
C LEU A 82 -1.71 1.84 3.35
N VAL A 83 -2.73 2.53 2.81
CA VAL A 83 -4.13 2.35 3.20
C VAL A 83 -5.00 1.94 2.02
N ASN A 84 -6.05 1.18 2.30
CA ASN A 84 -7.08 0.84 1.33
C ASN A 84 -8.48 0.86 1.96
N TRP A 85 -9.24 1.92 1.70
CA TRP A 85 -10.63 2.07 2.16
C TRP A 85 -11.65 1.30 1.34
N PHE A 86 -11.22 0.66 0.24
CA PHE A 86 -12.12 0.24 -0.84
C PHE A 86 -12.21 -1.27 -0.98
N ARG A 87 -11.69 -2.01 -0.01
CA ARG A 87 -11.74 -3.47 -0.01
C ARG A 87 -13.17 -3.97 0.02
N ARG A 88 -13.43 -5.02 -0.75
CA ARG A 88 -14.75 -5.62 -0.93
C ARG A 88 -14.74 -7.08 -0.51
N GLY A 89 -15.84 -7.50 0.11
CA GLY A 89 -16.11 -8.91 0.37
C GLY A 89 -16.62 -9.63 -0.87
N GLU A 90 -16.86 -10.93 -0.75
CA GLU A 90 -17.37 -11.77 -1.84
C GLU A 90 -18.72 -11.30 -2.40
N ASP A 91 -19.55 -10.67 -1.57
CA ASP A 91 -20.84 -10.08 -1.96
C ASP A 91 -20.72 -8.69 -2.64
N GLY A 92 -19.49 -8.20 -2.80
CA GLY A 92 -19.17 -6.95 -3.47
C GLY A 92 -19.40 -5.68 -2.65
N ARG A 93 -19.83 -5.78 -1.38
CA ARG A 93 -19.97 -4.62 -0.50
C ARG A 93 -18.61 -4.19 0.05
N PHE A 94 -18.52 -2.95 0.52
CA PHE A 94 -17.32 -2.49 1.22
C PHE A 94 -17.22 -3.15 2.60
N LEU A 95 -16.03 -3.64 2.94
CA LEU A 95 -15.75 -4.22 4.25
C LEU A 95 -15.46 -3.16 5.32
N TRP A 96 -15.09 -1.96 4.89
CA TRP A 96 -14.83 -0.83 5.76
C TRP A 96 -15.78 0.33 5.43
N PRO A 97 -16.46 0.95 6.41
CA PRO A 97 -17.46 1.99 6.15
C PRO A 97 -16.87 3.29 5.60
N GLY A 98 -15.59 3.57 5.89
CA GLY A 98 -14.89 4.72 5.33
C GLY A 98 -15.30 6.06 5.94
N PHE A 99 -15.12 7.14 5.18
CA PHE A 99 -15.50 8.50 5.56
C PHE A 99 -14.98 8.92 6.94
N GLY A 100 -15.87 9.28 7.88
CA GLY A 100 -15.51 9.70 9.23
C GLY A 100 -14.85 8.59 10.05
N ASP A 101 -15.19 7.32 9.79
CA ASP A 101 -14.62 6.18 10.50
C ASP A 101 -13.16 5.94 10.13
N ASN A 102 -12.65 6.50 9.02
CA ASN A 102 -11.21 6.48 8.72
C ASN A 102 -10.37 7.12 9.84
N SER A 103 -10.96 7.97 10.68
CA SER A 103 -10.31 8.49 11.89
C SER A 103 -9.81 7.37 12.83
N ARG A 104 -10.46 6.21 12.86
CA ARG A 104 -10.04 5.03 13.65
C ARG A 104 -8.72 4.45 13.16
N VAL A 105 -8.53 4.42 11.84
CA VAL A 105 -7.27 3.99 11.22
C VAL A 105 -6.18 5.05 11.39
N LEU A 106 -6.52 6.33 11.28
CA LEU A 106 -5.56 7.41 11.59
C LEU A 106 -5.12 7.38 13.05
N LYS A 107 -6.03 7.06 13.98
CA LYS A 107 -5.69 6.82 15.38
C LYS A 107 -4.70 5.66 15.52
N TRP A 108 -4.92 4.54 14.84
CA TRP A 108 -3.96 3.43 14.85
C TRP A 108 -2.60 3.81 14.28
N ILE A 109 -2.54 4.61 13.21
CA ILE A 109 -1.28 5.13 12.65
C ILE A 109 -0.52 5.94 13.71
N ILE A 110 -1.20 6.84 14.42
CA ILE A 110 -0.58 7.61 15.52
C ILE A 110 -0.13 6.69 16.64
N ASP A 111 -0.97 5.75 17.06
CA ASP A 111 -0.62 4.78 18.11
C ASP A 111 0.58 3.92 17.70
N ARG A 112 0.72 3.59 16.41
CA ARG A 112 1.83 2.81 15.88
C ARG A 112 3.14 3.59 15.93
N ILE A 113 3.13 4.85 15.50
CA ILE A 113 4.28 5.77 15.56
C ILE A 113 4.75 5.97 17.02
N GLU A 114 3.80 6.08 17.95
CA GLU A 114 4.06 6.26 19.39
C GLU A 114 4.41 4.94 20.11
N GLY A 115 4.48 3.80 19.40
CA GLY A 115 4.80 2.50 19.98
C GLY A 115 3.73 1.93 20.93
N ARG A 116 2.49 2.41 20.82
CA ARG A 116 1.35 2.01 21.69
C ARG A 116 0.62 0.76 21.22
N VAL A 117 0.76 0.38 19.95
CA VAL A 117 0.11 -0.80 19.35
C VAL A 117 1.10 -1.68 18.58
N GLY A 118 0.77 -2.97 18.53
CA GLY A 118 1.48 -3.95 17.72
C GLY A 118 1.07 -3.92 16.26
N ALA A 119 1.57 -4.90 15.51
CA ALA A 119 1.20 -5.15 14.13
C ALA A 119 1.47 -6.61 13.77
N GLU A 120 0.71 -7.16 12.84
CA GLU A 120 1.02 -8.44 12.22
C GLU A 120 1.99 -8.21 11.04
N THR A 121 3.05 -9.02 10.97
CA THR A 121 3.97 -8.95 9.83
C THR A 121 3.40 -9.75 8.68
N THR A 122 3.09 -9.06 7.58
CA THR A 122 2.57 -9.66 6.34
C THR A 122 3.60 -9.52 5.22
N VAL A 123 3.30 -10.06 4.03
CA VAL A 123 4.16 -9.86 2.85
C VAL A 123 4.34 -8.38 2.46
N VAL A 124 3.42 -7.52 2.91
CA VAL A 124 3.37 -6.09 2.55
C VAL A 124 4.06 -5.19 3.56
N GLY A 125 4.20 -5.62 4.83
CA GLY A 125 4.60 -4.73 5.90
C GLY A 125 4.04 -5.12 7.26
N HIS A 126 3.96 -4.13 8.16
CA HIS A 126 3.36 -4.26 9.47
C HIS A 126 1.90 -3.81 9.44
N THR A 127 1.00 -4.77 9.27
CA THR A 127 -0.44 -4.57 9.12
C THR A 127 -1.12 -4.47 10.49
N ALA A 128 -2.13 -3.60 10.61
CA ALA A 128 -2.89 -3.51 11.86
C ALA A 128 -3.55 -4.84 12.21
N ARG A 129 -3.64 -5.14 13.50
CA ARG A 129 -4.50 -6.21 14.00
C ARG A 129 -5.87 -5.62 14.32
N ALA A 130 -6.95 -6.35 14.04
CA ALA A 130 -8.30 -5.83 14.23
C ALA A 130 -8.55 -5.42 15.69
N GLU A 131 -7.97 -6.15 16.66
CA GLU A 131 -8.08 -5.85 18.09
C GLU A 131 -7.33 -4.58 18.54
N ASP A 132 -6.38 -4.09 17.74
CA ASP A 132 -5.66 -2.83 18.01
C ASP A 132 -6.39 -1.61 17.43
N LEU A 133 -7.46 -1.80 16.66
CA LEU A 133 -8.30 -0.72 16.14
C LEU A 133 -9.41 -0.39 17.15
N ASP A 134 -9.72 0.91 17.29
CA ASP A 134 -10.91 1.31 18.06
C ASP A 134 -12.17 1.08 17.22
N LEU A 135 -12.87 -0.02 17.50
CA LEU A 135 -14.13 -0.42 16.85
C LEU A 135 -15.37 -0.04 17.69
N THR A 136 -15.20 0.75 18.75
CA THR A 136 -16.31 1.13 19.63
C THR A 136 -17.38 1.90 18.86
N GLY A 137 -18.62 1.42 18.92
CA GLY A 137 -19.76 2.03 18.22
C GLY A 137 -19.72 1.87 16.70
N LEU A 138 -18.90 0.96 16.17
CA LEU A 138 -18.90 0.60 14.75
C LEU A 138 -19.86 -0.56 14.52
N ASP A 139 -20.82 -0.41 13.61
CA ASP A 139 -21.78 -1.47 13.26
C ASP A 139 -21.19 -2.50 12.27
N THR A 140 -19.93 -2.32 11.86
CA THR A 140 -19.22 -3.22 10.95
C THR A 140 -18.79 -4.50 11.69
N PRO A 141 -19.15 -5.70 11.19
CA PRO A 141 -18.68 -6.97 11.72
C PRO A 141 -17.16 -7.03 11.85
N ILE A 142 -16.65 -7.64 12.93
CA ILE A 142 -15.20 -7.75 13.16
C ILE A 142 -14.53 -8.61 12.08
N GLU A 143 -15.26 -9.59 11.55
CA GLU A 143 -14.80 -10.47 10.47
C GLU A 143 -14.51 -9.69 9.19
N ASP A 144 -15.31 -8.65 8.89
CA ASP A 144 -15.07 -7.77 7.75
C ASP A 144 -13.82 -6.92 7.94
N VAL A 145 -13.59 -6.44 9.17
CA VAL A 145 -12.38 -5.68 9.50
C VAL A 145 -11.14 -6.57 9.36
N GLN A 146 -11.21 -7.80 9.85
CA GLN A 146 -10.14 -8.80 9.71
C GLN A 146 -9.88 -9.15 8.24
N GLU A 147 -10.93 -9.39 7.46
CA GLU A 147 -10.79 -9.65 6.02
C GLU A 147 -10.20 -8.43 5.29
N ALA A 148 -10.64 -7.22 5.64
CA ALA A 148 -10.09 -5.98 5.09
C ALA A 148 -8.60 -5.79 5.44
N LEU A 149 -8.14 -6.30 6.57
CA LEU A 149 -6.74 -6.28 7.02
C LEU A 149 -5.89 -7.42 6.45
N SER A 150 -6.48 -8.43 5.81
CA SER A 150 -5.69 -9.54 5.27
C SER A 150 -4.76 -9.10 4.13
N ALA A 151 -3.65 -9.80 3.93
CA ALA A 151 -2.77 -9.60 2.77
C ALA A 151 -2.33 -10.95 2.17
N PRO A 152 -3.23 -11.65 1.46
CA PRO A 152 -2.96 -13.00 0.97
C PRO A 152 -1.79 -13.00 -0.02
N ALA A 153 -0.78 -13.84 0.23
CA ALA A 153 0.41 -13.95 -0.62
C ALA A 153 0.06 -14.30 -2.08
N ALA A 154 -0.95 -15.15 -2.28
CA ALA A 154 -1.44 -15.53 -3.61
C ALA A 154 -2.01 -14.33 -4.40
N ASP A 155 -2.62 -13.37 -3.72
CA ASP A 155 -3.13 -12.15 -4.35
C ASP A 155 -1.99 -11.20 -4.73
N TRP A 156 -1.02 -11.05 -3.83
CA TRP A 156 0.18 -10.24 -4.08
C TRP A 156 1.06 -10.80 -5.19
N SER A 157 1.15 -12.13 -5.31
CA SER A 157 1.88 -12.78 -6.41
C SER A 157 1.35 -12.38 -7.79
N ARG A 158 0.05 -12.07 -7.93
CA ARG A 158 -0.53 -11.64 -9.21
C ARG A 158 -0.07 -10.22 -9.59
N ASP A 159 0.17 -9.37 -8.60
CA ASP A 159 0.54 -7.98 -8.80
C ASP A 159 2.04 -7.81 -9.11
N VAL A 160 2.90 -8.73 -8.65
CA VAL A 160 4.37 -8.66 -8.84
C VAL A 160 4.75 -8.46 -10.31
N ALA A 161 4.21 -9.28 -11.21
CA ALA A 161 4.55 -9.18 -12.64
C ALA A 161 4.14 -7.82 -13.22
N SER A 162 2.96 -7.32 -12.85
CA SER A 162 2.50 -5.99 -13.27
C SER A 162 3.37 -4.87 -12.70
N ASN A 163 3.86 -5.02 -11.47
CA ASN A 163 4.78 -4.07 -10.84
C ASN A 163 6.14 -4.07 -11.56
N GLU A 164 6.69 -5.24 -11.89
CA GLU A 164 7.95 -5.37 -12.64
C GLU A 164 7.85 -4.72 -14.03
N GLU A 165 6.78 -5.01 -14.77
CA GLU A 165 6.50 -4.38 -16.07
C GLU A 165 6.37 -2.87 -15.94
N TYR A 166 5.72 -2.38 -14.87
CA TYR A 166 5.54 -0.95 -14.66
C TYR A 166 6.84 -0.24 -14.31
N LEU A 167 7.68 -0.82 -13.45
CA LEU A 167 8.99 -0.24 -13.14
C LEU A 167 9.89 -0.24 -14.39
N ALA A 168 9.83 -1.27 -15.23
CA ALA A 168 10.52 -1.27 -16.52
C ALA A 168 10.01 -0.16 -17.45
N PHE A 169 8.70 0.10 -17.45
CA PHE A 169 8.08 1.21 -18.20
C PHE A 169 8.56 2.60 -17.72
N LEU A 170 8.78 2.80 -16.41
CA LEU A 170 9.33 4.05 -15.88
C LEU A 170 10.77 4.32 -16.36
N GLY A 171 11.46 3.27 -16.82
CA GLY A 171 12.73 3.36 -17.54
C GLY A 171 13.97 3.13 -16.67
N PRO A 172 15.17 3.24 -17.26
CA PRO A 172 16.42 2.80 -16.63
C PRO A 172 16.93 3.71 -15.50
N ARG A 173 16.21 4.80 -15.18
CA ARG A 173 16.57 5.72 -14.10
C ARG A 173 15.86 5.40 -12.78
N VAL A 174 15.01 4.38 -12.75
CA VAL A 174 14.45 3.88 -11.50
C VAL A 174 15.62 3.41 -10.61
N PRO A 175 15.71 3.86 -9.35
CA PRO A 175 16.80 3.49 -8.46
C PRO A 175 16.82 1.99 -8.19
N SER A 176 18.03 1.42 -8.03
CA SER A 176 18.25 0.02 -7.67
C SER A 176 17.48 -0.39 -6.43
N GLU A 177 17.40 0.50 -5.44
CA GLU A 177 16.75 0.32 -4.15
C GLU A 177 15.27 -0.02 -4.33
N VAL A 178 14.58 0.57 -5.32
CA VAL A 178 13.17 0.24 -5.61
C VAL A 178 13.05 -1.16 -6.22
N HIS A 179 13.99 -1.57 -7.08
CA HIS A 179 14.02 -2.93 -7.62
C HIS A 179 14.35 -3.98 -6.55
N GLU A 180 15.28 -3.68 -5.65
CA GLU A 180 15.66 -4.54 -4.53
C GLU A 180 14.49 -4.72 -3.55
N GLN A 181 13.75 -3.65 -3.24
CA GLN A 181 12.54 -3.74 -2.41
C GLN A 181 11.43 -4.57 -3.07
N LEU A 182 11.27 -4.50 -4.39
CA LEU A 182 10.35 -5.37 -5.13
C LEU A 182 10.83 -6.83 -5.12
N ALA A 183 12.13 -7.09 -5.25
CA ALA A 183 12.69 -8.43 -5.12
C ALA A 183 12.46 -9.00 -3.71
N GLY A 184 12.65 -8.19 -2.66
CA GLY A 184 12.34 -8.58 -1.28
C GLY A 184 10.86 -8.88 -1.06
N LEU A 185 9.94 -8.19 -1.75
CA LEU A 185 8.52 -8.55 -1.75
C LEU A 185 8.29 -9.96 -2.33
N LYS A 186 8.97 -10.31 -3.43
CA LYS A 186 8.88 -11.64 -4.05
C LYS A 186 9.33 -12.75 -3.10
N GLU A 187 10.47 -12.55 -2.44
CA GLU A 187 10.98 -13.51 -1.45
C GLU A 187 9.99 -13.74 -0.30
N ARG A 188 9.36 -12.66 0.21
CA ARG A 188 8.34 -12.77 1.26
C ARG A 188 7.09 -13.52 0.79
N ILE A 189 6.66 -13.30 -0.46
CA ILE A 189 5.54 -14.03 -1.06
C ILE A 189 5.88 -15.52 -1.18
N GLU A 190 7.05 -15.85 -1.73
CA GLU A 190 7.51 -17.24 -1.89
C GLU A 190 7.56 -17.95 -0.54
N ALA A 191 8.17 -17.32 0.48
CA ALA A 191 8.26 -17.87 1.83
C ALA A 191 6.89 -18.08 2.51
N ALA A 192 5.89 -17.25 2.20
CA ALA A 192 4.54 -17.40 2.73
C ALA A 192 3.70 -18.45 2.00
N THR A 193 4.15 -18.93 0.84
CA THR A 193 3.48 -19.94 0.01
C THR A 193 4.15 -21.32 0.03
N ALA A 194 5.35 -21.42 0.62
CA ALA A 194 6.12 -22.65 0.79
C ALA A 194 5.59 -23.51 1.94
#